data_AF-A0A9E9DH11-F1
#
_entry.id   AF-A0A9E9DH11-F1
#
_cell.length_a   1.000
_cell.length_b   1.000
_cell.length_c   1.000
_cell.angle_alpha   90.00
_cell.angle_beta   90.00
_cell.angle_gamma   90.00
#
_symmetry.space_group_name_H-M   'P 1'
#
loop_
_entity.id
_entity.type
_entity.pdbx_description
1 polymer ?
#
loop_
_entity_poly.entity_id
_entity_poly.type
_entity_poly.pdbx_seq_one_letter_code
_entity_poly.pdbx_strand_id
1 'polypeptide(L)'
;MSPATKWVLLEALLPLFGASLIYGFFGVARWLVTPATKRVTWAWGEAFDSMGWLYGGVILAVQAGIRGYAVADTGPHLVVVWICFIAAIACGILLSAAMMARGEDHEWKPPAVMLVSTCFLMIVIVVAAHTVQEVTLANGVFDVSHADAEKTCS
;
A
#
# COMPACT_ATOMS: atom_id res chain seq x y z
N MET A 1 19.91 -6.26 -6.31
CA MET A 1 18.93 -5.57 -5.46
C MET A 1 19.01 -6.19 -4.07
N SER A 2 19.08 -5.39 -2.99
CA SER A 2 19.14 -5.96 -1.63
C SER A 2 17.80 -6.63 -1.28
N PRO A 3 17.77 -7.59 -0.33
CA PRO A 3 16.51 -8.23 0.08
C PRO A 3 15.50 -7.23 0.65
N ALA A 4 15.98 -6.18 1.33
CA ALA A 4 15.12 -5.09 1.82
C ALA A 4 14.47 -4.30 0.67
N THR A 5 15.27 -3.91 -0.33
CA THR A 5 14.76 -3.21 -1.51
C THR A 5 13.81 -4.09 -2.33
N LYS A 6 14.10 -5.40 -2.47
CA LYS A 6 13.22 -6.37 -3.14
C LYS A 6 11.86 -6.43 -2.45
N TRP A 7 11.87 -6.53 -1.12
CA TRP A 7 10.64 -6.63 -0.35
C TRP A 7 9.78 -5.36 -0.47
N VAL A 8 10.37 -4.19 -0.25
CA VAL A 8 9.65 -2.90 -0.30
C VAL A 8 9.05 -2.64 -1.68
N LEU A 9 9.78 -2.96 -2.76
CA LEU A 9 9.33 -2.65 -4.12
C LEU A 9 8.39 -3.69 -4.74
N LEU A 10 8.43 -4.95 -4.29
CA LEU A 10 7.72 -6.05 -4.96
C LEU A 10 6.81 -6.82 -4.01
N GLU A 11 7.37 -7.38 -2.94
CA GLU A 11 6.64 -8.35 -2.10
C GLU A 11 5.61 -7.64 -1.21
N ALA A 12 5.98 -6.50 -0.63
CA ALA A 12 5.07 -5.68 0.17
C ALA A 12 3.90 -5.12 -0.66
N LEU A 13 4.07 -4.97 -1.97
CA LEU A 13 3.03 -4.46 -2.87
C LEU A 13 2.25 -5.59 -3.56
N LEU A 14 2.54 -6.86 -3.25
CA LEU A 14 1.83 -8.00 -3.85
C LEU A 14 0.30 -7.94 -3.64
N PRO A 15 -0.23 -7.52 -2.47
CA PRO A 15 -1.67 -7.35 -2.31
C PRO A 15 -2.27 -6.29 -3.25
N LEU A 16 -1.51 -5.26 -3.62
CA LEU A 16 -1.95 -4.25 -4.58
C LEU A 16 -2.09 -4.86 -5.99
N PHE A 17 -1.17 -5.74 -6.37
CA PHE A 17 -1.25 -6.49 -7.62
C PHE A 17 -2.44 -7.48 -7.63
N GLY A 18 -2.67 -8.18 -6.52
CA GLY A 18 -3.86 -9.02 -6.36
C GLY A 18 -5.15 -8.23 -6.48
N ALA A 19 -5.24 -7.07 -5.82
CA ALA A 19 -6.38 -6.18 -5.91
C ALA A 19 -6.63 -5.68 -7.33
N SER A 20 -5.59 -5.28 -8.07
CA SER A 20 -5.75 -4.79 -9.44
C SER A 20 -6.30 -5.85 -10.39
N LEU A 21 -5.89 -7.12 -10.23
CA LEU A 21 -6.46 -8.23 -10.99
C LEU A 21 -7.94 -8.44 -10.68
N ILE A 22 -8.32 -8.42 -9.40
CA ILE A 22 -9.71 -8.60 -8.97
C ILE A 22 -10.59 -7.46 -9.51
N TYR A 23 -10.16 -6.21 -9.35
CA TYR A 23 -10.90 -5.05 -9.86
C TYR A 23 -10.95 -5.03 -11.40
N GLY A 24 -9.88 -5.43 -12.07
CA GLY A 24 -9.86 -5.60 -13.53
C GLY A 24 -10.88 -6.63 -14.00
N PHE A 25 -10.91 -7.80 -13.37
CA PHE A 25 -11.89 -8.84 -13.69
C PHE A 25 -13.32 -8.37 -13.42
N PHE A 26 -13.56 -7.70 -12.29
CA PHE A 26 -14.85 -7.11 -11.98
C PHE A 26 -15.27 -6.05 -13.01
N GLY A 27 -14.33 -5.24 -13.49
CA GLY A 27 -14.55 -4.26 -14.56
C GLY A 27 -14.97 -4.92 -15.89
N VAL A 28 -14.31 -6.01 -16.28
CA VAL A 28 -14.66 -6.81 -17.47
C VAL A 28 -16.05 -7.43 -17.31
N ALA A 29 -16.31 -8.08 -16.17
CA ALA A 29 -17.62 -8.68 -15.89
C ALA A 29 -18.74 -7.62 -15.95
N ARG A 30 -18.52 -6.46 -15.31
CA ARG A 30 -19.45 -5.32 -15.36
C ARG A 30 -19.69 -4.85 -16.79
N TRP A 31 -18.64 -4.73 -17.61
CA TRP A 31 -18.76 -4.31 -19.00
C TRP A 31 -19.60 -5.28 -19.83
N LEU A 32 -19.43 -6.59 -19.63
CA LEU A 32 -20.20 -7.63 -20.33
C LEU A 32 -21.69 -7.58 -19.99
N VAL A 33 -22.05 -7.34 -18.73
CA VAL A 33 -23.47 -7.28 -18.29
C VAL A 33 -24.12 -5.91 -18.52
N THR A 34 -23.33 -4.86 -18.80
CA THR A 34 -23.87 -3.51 -19.01
C THR A 34 -24.34 -3.35 -20.46
N PRO A 35 -25.61 -2.96 -20.70
CA PRO A 35 -26.13 -2.67 -22.03
C PRO A 35 -25.27 -1.61 -22.75
N ALA A 36 -25.07 -1.74 -24.06
CA ALA A 36 -24.18 -0.86 -24.83
C ALA A 36 -24.49 0.63 -24.66
N THR A 37 -25.78 0.98 -24.52
CA THR A 37 -26.26 2.37 -24.29
C THR A 37 -25.91 2.94 -22.92
N LYS A 38 -25.50 2.10 -21.97
CA LYS A 38 -25.10 2.49 -20.61
C LYS A 38 -23.63 2.23 -20.31
N ARG A 39 -22.85 1.80 -21.31
CA ARG A 39 -21.40 1.60 -21.14
C ARG A 39 -20.74 2.97 -21.03
N VAL A 40 -20.05 3.19 -19.92
CA VAL A 40 -19.25 4.40 -19.71
C VAL A 40 -18.06 4.34 -20.68
N THR A 41 -17.87 5.40 -21.47
CA THR A 41 -16.61 5.62 -22.19
C THR A 41 -15.52 5.85 -21.16
N TRP A 42 -14.67 4.84 -20.97
CA TRP A 42 -13.57 4.91 -20.01
C TRP A 42 -12.55 5.98 -20.45
N ALA A 43 -12.50 7.09 -19.71
CA ALA A 43 -11.42 8.07 -19.84
C ALA A 43 -10.18 7.51 -19.14
N TRP A 44 -9.35 6.75 -19.86
CA TRP A 44 -8.13 6.15 -19.32
C TRP A 44 -7.16 7.16 -18.68
N GLY A 45 -7.24 8.44 -19.08
CA GLY A 45 -6.48 9.52 -18.45
C GLY A 45 -6.92 9.84 -17.01
N GLU A 46 -8.20 9.64 -16.69
CA GLU A 46 -8.74 9.80 -15.33
C GLU A 46 -8.49 8.55 -14.47
N ALA A 47 -8.12 7.43 -15.09
CA ALA A 47 -7.70 6.21 -14.40
C ALA A 47 -6.39 6.41 -13.62
N PHE A 48 -5.51 7.29 -14.12
CA PHE A 48 -4.24 7.63 -13.48
C PHE A 48 -4.49 8.61 -12.35
N ASP A 49 -4.93 8.05 -11.23
CA ASP A 49 -5.10 8.81 -10.01
C ASP A 49 -3.73 9.23 -9.46
N SER A 50 -3.45 10.54 -9.47
CA SER A 50 -2.29 11.14 -8.80
C SER A 50 -2.18 10.81 -7.29
N MET A 51 -3.27 10.37 -6.66
CA MET A 51 -3.35 9.91 -5.28
C MET A 51 -3.31 8.37 -5.15
N GLY A 52 -3.29 7.63 -6.26
CA GLY A 52 -3.34 6.16 -6.30
C GLY A 52 -2.17 5.48 -5.59
N TRP A 53 -1.03 6.15 -5.47
CA TRP A 53 0.12 5.66 -4.70
C TRP A 53 -0.10 5.63 -3.18
N LEU A 54 -1.05 6.39 -2.63
CA LEU A 54 -1.35 6.34 -1.20
C LEU A 54 -1.93 4.98 -0.80
N TYR A 55 -2.63 4.29 -1.70
CA TYR A 55 -3.07 2.91 -1.45
C TYR A 55 -1.89 1.97 -1.26
N GLY A 56 -0.88 2.09 -2.14
CA GLY A 56 0.39 1.38 -1.99
C GLY A 56 1.10 1.75 -0.69
N GLY A 57 1.09 3.03 -0.32
CA GLY A 57 1.61 3.54 0.94
C GLY A 57 0.96 2.91 2.18
N VAL A 58 -0.38 2.86 2.23
CA VAL A 58 -1.11 2.20 3.33
C VAL A 58 -0.70 0.73 3.45
N ILE A 59 -0.71 0.00 2.33
CA ILE A 59 -0.40 -1.44 2.31
C ILE A 59 1.04 -1.68 2.78
N LEU A 60 1.99 -0.92 2.25
CA LEU A 60 3.41 -1.02 2.61
C LEU A 60 3.61 -0.71 4.10
N ALA A 61 3.00 0.36 4.60
CA ALA A 61 3.11 0.79 5.99
C ALA A 61 2.50 -0.25 6.96
N VAL A 62 1.31 -0.78 6.65
CA VAL A 62 0.69 -1.83 7.48
C VAL A 62 1.53 -3.10 7.50
N GLN A 63 2.02 -3.55 6.33
CA GLN A 63 2.85 -4.76 6.27
C GLN A 63 4.18 -4.59 6.97
N ALA A 64 4.82 -3.42 6.84
CA ALA A 64 6.03 -3.10 7.58
C ALA A 64 5.76 -3.10 9.09
N GLY A 65 4.67 -2.46 9.53
CA GLY A 65 4.27 -2.44 10.94
C GLY A 65 4.06 -3.84 11.51
N ILE A 66 3.32 -4.71 10.80
CA ILE A 66 3.07 -6.09 11.23
C ILE A 66 4.38 -6.89 11.32
N ARG A 67 5.23 -6.83 10.30
CA ARG A 67 6.53 -7.53 10.30
C ARG A 67 7.45 -7.05 11.41
N GLY A 68 7.53 -5.74 11.61
CA GLY A 68 8.38 -5.17 12.65
C GLY A 68 7.85 -5.47 14.05
N TYR A 69 6.54 -5.51 14.25
CA TYR A 69 5.93 -5.88 15.54
C TYR A 69 6.29 -7.32 15.95
N ALA A 70 6.36 -8.25 15.00
CA ALA A 70 6.73 -9.64 15.27
C ALA A 70 8.19 -9.82 15.74
N VAL A 71 9.04 -8.82 15.50
CA VAL A 71 10.50 -8.86 15.76
C VAL A 71 10.89 -7.89 16.89
N ALA A 72 10.01 -6.98 17.28
CA ALA A 72 10.32 -5.93 18.24
C ALA A 72 10.25 -6.45 19.69
N ASP A 73 11.33 -7.09 20.16
CA ASP A 73 11.64 -7.10 21.59
C ASP A 73 11.98 -5.67 22.02
N THR A 74 11.44 -5.26 23.18
CA THR A 74 11.42 -3.88 23.70
C THR A 74 12.68 -3.05 23.38
N GLY A 75 12.60 -2.19 22.36
CA GLY A 75 13.73 -1.40 21.87
C GLY A 75 13.31 -0.26 20.93
N PRO A 76 14.25 0.58 20.46
CA PRO A 76 13.97 1.75 19.62
C PRO A 76 13.28 1.42 18.29
N HIS A 77 13.33 0.16 17.85
CA HIS A 77 12.64 -0.33 16.66
C HIS A 77 11.12 -0.33 16.80
N LEU A 78 10.60 -0.42 18.03
CA LEU A 78 9.16 -0.31 18.29
C LEU A 78 8.62 1.07 17.87
N VAL A 79 9.43 2.12 17.97
CA VAL A 79 9.04 3.47 17.52
C VAL A 79 8.82 3.51 16.01
N VAL A 80 9.70 2.85 15.24
CA VAL A 80 9.59 2.79 13.77
C VAL A 80 8.34 2.01 13.33
N VAL A 81 8.00 0.94 14.07
CA VAL A 81 6.75 0.18 13.87
C VAL A 81 5.52 1.07 14.08
N TRP A 82 5.49 1.86 15.15
CA TRP A 82 4.39 2.81 15.39
C TRP A 82 4.31 3.91 14.34
N ILE A 83 5.45 4.41 13.85
CA ILE A 83 5.48 5.36 12.72
C ILE A 83 4.79 4.75 11.49
N CYS A 84 5.03 3.47 11.20
CA CYS A 84 4.37 2.78 10.08
C CYS A 84 2.83 2.76 10.26
N PHE A 85 2.33 2.37 11.43
CA PHE A 85 0.87 2.36 11.66
C PHE A 85 0.24 3.76 11.64
N ILE A 86 0.90 4.77 12.22
CA ILE A 86 0.43 6.16 12.18
C ILE A 86 0.40 6.67 10.74
N ALA A 87 1.44 6.40 9.95
CA ALA A 87 1.49 6.79 8.55
C ALA A 87 0.42 6.08 7.71
N ALA A 88 0.10 4.81 8.00
CA ALA A 88 -1.01 4.10 7.36
C ALA A 88 -2.36 4.77 7.65
N ILE A 89 -2.60 5.16 8.90
CA ILE A 89 -3.82 5.89 9.30
C ILE A 89 -3.88 7.24 8.58
N ALA A 90 -2.78 7.99 8.55
CA ALA A 90 -2.72 9.28 7.86
C ALA A 90 -3.02 9.14 6.36
N CYS A 91 -2.45 8.14 5.68
CA CYS A 91 -2.76 7.83 4.29
C CYS A 91 -4.24 7.47 4.10
N GLY A 92 -4.81 6.65 4.99
CA GLY A 92 -6.23 6.26 4.95
C GLY A 92 -7.17 7.46 5.10
N ILE A 93 -6.87 8.38 6.02
CA ILE A 93 -7.62 9.62 6.20
C ILE A 93 -7.52 10.51 4.96
N LEU A 94 -6.31 10.71 4.42
CA LEU A 94 -6.09 11.53 3.21
C LEU A 94 -6.78 10.94 1.98
N LEU A 95 -6.75 9.62 1.80
CA LEU A 95 -7.47 8.91 0.75
C LEU A 95 -8.99 9.10 0.89
N SER A 96 -9.52 8.91 2.09
CA SER A 96 -10.95 9.06 2.35
C SER A 96 -11.41 10.50 2.11
N ALA A 97 -10.63 11.48 2.56
CA ALA A 97 -10.90 12.88 2.32
C ALA A 97 -10.85 13.24 0.83
N ALA A 98 -9.85 12.72 0.08
CA ALA A 98 -9.77 12.91 -1.36
C ALA A 98 -10.96 12.30 -2.10
N MET A 99 -11.40 11.10 -1.72
CA MET A 99 -12.58 10.47 -2.30
C MET A 99 -13.85 11.28 -2.06
N MET A 100 -14.05 11.79 -0.83
CA MET A 100 -15.20 12.63 -0.50
C MET A 100 -15.19 13.91 -1.34
N ALA A 101 -14.05 14.60 -1.42
CA ALA A 101 -13.93 15.83 -2.22
C ALA A 101 -14.23 15.60 -3.71
N ARG A 102 -13.79 14.45 -4.28
CA ARG A 102 -14.13 14.07 -5.67
C ARG A 102 -15.59 13.67 -5.87
N GLY A 103 -16.22 13.14 -4.83
CA GLY A 103 -17.65 12.82 -4.85
C GLY A 103 -18.50 14.08 -4.86
N GLU A 104 -18.02 15.16 -4.25
CA GLU A 104 -18.68 16.47 -4.21
C GLU A 104 -18.44 17.30 -5.47
N ASP A 105 -17.22 17.27 -6.02
CA ASP A 105 -16.82 18.02 -7.21
C ASP A 105 -16.12 17.14 -8.24
N HIS A 106 -16.76 16.97 -9.40
CA HIS A 106 -16.23 16.19 -10.52
C HIS A 106 -14.99 16.81 -11.20
N GLU A 107 -14.78 18.12 -11.05
CA GLU A 107 -13.59 18.81 -11.59
C GLU A 107 -12.45 18.90 -10.58
N TRP A 108 -12.63 18.33 -9.38
CA TRP A 108 -11.67 18.41 -8.31
C TRP A 108 -10.30 17.85 -8.72
N LYS A 109 -9.26 18.61 -8.42
CA LYS A 109 -7.85 18.21 -8.58
C LYS A 109 -7.13 18.36 -7.24
N PRO A 110 -6.19 17.46 -6.91
CA PRO A 110 -5.45 17.57 -5.66
C PRO A 110 -4.65 18.88 -5.64
N PRO A 111 -4.81 19.71 -4.60
CA PRO A 111 -4.05 20.94 -4.48
C PRO A 111 -2.56 20.64 -4.28
N ALA A 112 -1.68 21.54 -4.72
CA ALA A 112 -0.23 21.35 -4.65
C ALA A 112 0.28 21.01 -3.23
N VAL A 113 -0.34 21.62 -2.20
CA VAL A 113 -0.01 21.34 -0.80
C VAL A 113 -0.26 19.87 -0.43
N MET A 114 -1.36 19.29 -0.92
CA MET A 114 -1.68 17.87 -0.71
C MET A 114 -0.68 16.98 -1.44
N LEU A 115 -0.30 17.32 -2.67
CA LEU A 115 0.74 16.59 -3.42
C LEU A 115 2.08 16.59 -2.65
N VAL A 116 2.56 17.75 -2.19
CA VAL A 116 3.80 17.83 -1.42
C VAL A 116 3.73 17.05 -0.11
N SER A 117 2.60 17.13 0.60
CA SER A 117 2.40 16.45 1.88
C SER A 117 2.38 14.93 1.71
N THR A 118 1.78 14.45 0.62
CA THR A 118 1.70 13.02 0.29
C THR A 118 3.03 12.49 -0.22
N CYS A 119 3.79 13.26 -0.99
CA CYS A 119 5.18 12.95 -1.31
C CYS A 119 6.02 12.74 -0.04
N PHE A 120 5.94 13.68 0.91
CA PHE A 120 6.68 13.58 2.16
C PHE A 120 6.26 12.35 2.98
N LEU A 121 4.95 12.11 3.09
CA LEU A 121 4.41 10.94 3.79
C LEU A 121 4.89 9.62 3.17
N MET A 122 4.93 9.54 1.84
CA MET A 122 5.45 8.37 1.13
C MET A 122 6.94 8.14 1.40
N ILE A 123 7.76 9.20 1.46
CA ILE A 123 9.17 9.08 1.84
C ILE A 123 9.31 8.49 3.24
N VAL A 124 8.52 8.99 4.20
CA VAL A 124 8.52 8.48 5.59
C VAL A 124 8.16 7.00 5.61
N ILE A 125 7.12 6.59 4.87
CA ILE A 125 6.69 5.18 4.80
C ILE A 125 7.80 4.30 4.22
N VAL A 126 8.39 4.71 3.09
CA VAL A 126 9.44 3.91 2.42
C VAL A 126 10.67 3.76 3.30
N VAL A 127 11.12 4.84 3.95
CA VAL A 127 12.29 4.80 4.85
C VAL A 127 11.99 3.94 6.08
N ALA A 128 10.82 4.12 6.71
CA ALA A 128 10.43 3.31 7.87
C ALA A 128 10.30 1.83 7.50
N ALA A 129 9.67 1.51 6.38
CA ALA A 129 9.53 0.14 5.89
C ALA A 129 10.88 -0.52 5.56
N HIS A 130 11.79 0.23 4.93
CA HIS A 130 13.15 -0.24 4.67
C HIS A 130 13.91 -0.54 5.98
N THR A 131 13.82 0.37 6.95
CA THR A 131 14.47 0.23 8.25
C THR A 131 13.95 -1.00 9.01
N VAL A 132 12.63 -1.22 9.02
CA VAL A 132 12.04 -2.41 9.63
C VAL A 132 12.56 -3.68 8.95
N GLN A 133 12.57 -3.71 7.61
CA GLN A 133 12.98 -4.88 6.87
C GLN A 133 14.47 -5.21 7.03
N GLU A 134 15.35 -4.20 7.13
CA GLU A 134 16.76 -4.42 7.46
C GLU A 134 16.95 -5.07 8.83
N VAL A 135 16.17 -4.63 9.83
CA VAL A 135 16.21 -5.19 11.19
C VAL A 135 15.65 -6.61 11.22
N THR A 136 14.55 -6.87 10.52
CA THR A 136 13.96 -8.22 10.37
C THR A 136 14.95 -9.19 9.74
N LEU A 137 15.68 -8.77 8.70
CA LEU A 137 16.71 -9.57 8.04
C LEU A 137 17.92 -9.82 8.95
N ALA A 138 18.38 -8.80 9.69
CA ALA A 138 19.49 -8.93 10.63
C ALA A 138 19.20 -9.91 11.77
N ASN A 139 17.94 -10.00 12.18
CA ASN A 139 17.50 -10.92 13.24
C ASN A 139 17.18 -12.34 12.74
N GLY A 140 17.54 -12.68 11.49
CA GLY A 140 17.44 -14.05 10.96
C GLY A 140 16.00 -14.51 10.66
N VAL A 141 15.04 -13.58 10.60
CA VAL A 141 13.67 -13.87 10.16
C VAL A 141 13.66 -13.89 8.62
N PHE A 142 14.20 -14.96 8.05
CA PHE A 142 14.05 -15.29 6.64
C PHE A 142 12.61 -15.72 6.41
N ASP A 143 11.87 -14.95 5.60
CA ASP A 143 10.57 -15.31 5.03
C ASP A 143 9.57 -16.05 5.93
N VAL A 144 8.51 -15.34 6.33
CA VAL A 144 7.25 -15.92 6.82
C VAL A 144 6.50 -16.69 5.69
N SER A 145 7.22 -17.29 4.73
CA SER A 145 6.61 -18.09 3.67
C SER A 145 7.24 -19.47 3.44
N HIS A 146 8.22 -19.91 4.24
CA HIS A 146 8.72 -21.29 4.12
C HIS A 146 8.88 -22.07 5.43
N ALA A 147 9.13 -21.42 6.58
CA ALA A 147 9.36 -22.15 7.83
C ALA A 147 8.09 -22.79 8.43
N ASP A 148 6.91 -22.19 8.22
CA ASP A 148 5.66 -22.71 8.79
C ASP A 148 5.00 -23.80 7.92
N ALA A 149 5.31 -23.83 6.62
CA ALA A 149 4.86 -24.89 5.72
C ALA A 149 5.63 -26.21 5.96
N GLU A 150 6.87 -26.13 6.43
CA GLU A 150 7.69 -27.32 6.68
C GLU A 150 7.33 -28.00 8.02
N LYS A 151 6.87 -27.23 9.02
CA LYS A 151 6.44 -27.77 10.33
C LYS A 151 5.04 -28.39 10.36
N THR A 152 4.21 -28.14 9.35
CA THR A 152 2.85 -28.71 9.28
C THR A 152 2.78 -30.01 8.48
N CYS A 153 3.90 -30.49 7.94
CA CYS A 153 4.00 -31.75 7.20
C CYS A 153 4.93 -32.80 7.86
N SER A 154 5.34 -32.60 9.12
CA SER A 154 6.10 -33.60 9.90
C SER A 154 5.23 -34.30 10.93
#